data_AF-A0A7S3HYV0-F1
#
_entry.id   AF-A0A7S3HYV0-F1
#
_cell.length_a   1.000
_cell.length_b   1.000
_cell.length_c   1.000
_cell.angle_alpha   90.00
_cell.angle_beta   90.00
_cell.angle_gamma   90.00
#
_symmetry.space_group_name_H-M   'P 1'
#
loop_
_entity.id
_entity.type
_entity.pdbx_description
1 polymer ?
#
loop_
_entity_poly.entity_id
_entity_poly.type
_entity_poly.pdbx_seq_one_letter_code
_entity_poly.pdbx_strand_id
1 'polypeptide(L)'
;MWIMKPTARAQGKGIFLVNKLNQLKKWATNSKLPFQSLNLREAYVISRYIEKPLLVGGKKFDLRLYVLVTSYRPLKVWMNSGGFARFCTEKYTPDIAELDNMMI
;
A
#
# COMPACT_ATOMS: atom_id res chain seq x y z
N MET A 1 -13.65 1.31 1.84
CA MET A 1 -12.38 1.92 2.28
C MET A 1 -11.37 1.97 1.13
N TRP A 2 -10.53 2.98 1.09
CA TRP A 2 -9.52 3.19 0.04
C TRP A 2 -8.13 3.29 0.64
N ILE A 3 -7.11 2.90 -0.14
CA ILE A 3 -5.70 3.06 0.21
C ILE A 3 -5.02 3.98 -0.79
N MET A 4 -4.32 4.99 -0.28
CA MET A 4 -3.52 5.93 -1.05
C MET A 4 -2.06 5.49 -1.01
N LYS A 5 -1.41 5.42 -2.17
CA LYS A 5 0.01 5.06 -2.27
C LYS A 5 0.76 6.03 -3.18
N PRO A 6 1.91 6.56 -2.77
CA PRO A 6 2.76 7.36 -3.66
C PRO A 6 3.36 6.47 -4.75
N THR A 7 3.49 7.00 -5.96
CA THR A 7 3.99 6.25 -7.13
C THR A 7 5.48 5.96 -7.09
N ALA A 8 6.25 6.77 -6.37
CA ALA A 8 7.72 6.78 -6.41
C ALA A 8 8.39 6.52 -5.05
N ARG A 9 7.68 5.96 -4.05
CA ARG A 9 8.26 5.57 -2.76
C ARG A 9 8.25 4.05 -2.54
N ALA A 10 9.01 3.63 -1.53
CA ALA A 10 9.13 2.23 -1.10
C ALA A 10 8.95 2.09 0.42
N GLN A 11 8.97 0.85 0.92
CA GLN A 11 8.92 0.50 2.35
C GLN A 11 7.64 0.96 3.08
N GLY A 12 6.54 1.17 2.35
CA GLY A 12 5.27 1.63 2.94
C GLY A 12 5.23 3.11 3.30
N LYS A 13 6.28 3.89 3.01
CA LYS A 13 6.34 5.32 3.35
C LYS A 13 5.30 6.12 2.56
N GLY A 14 4.49 6.91 3.27
CA GLY A 14 3.47 7.77 2.67
C GLY A 14 2.17 7.05 2.29
N ILE A 15 2.02 5.77 2.67
CA ILE A 15 0.76 5.05 2.48
C ILE A 15 -0.20 5.42 3.61
N PHE A 16 -1.47 5.68 3.28
CA PHE A 16 -2.51 5.93 4.26
C PHE A 16 -3.87 5.47 3.75
N LEU A 17 -4.79 5.22 4.68
CA LEU A 17 -6.15 4.81 4.39
C LEU A 17 -7.09 6.02 4.37
N VAL A 18 -8.11 5.96 3.52
CA VAL A 18 -9.13 6.99 3.40
C VAL A 18 -10.49 6.32 3.35
N ASN A 19 -11.41 6.77 4.20
CA ASN A 19 -12.79 6.30 4.22
C ASN A 19 -13.80 7.38 3.82
N LYS A 20 -13.41 8.66 3.85
CA LYS A 20 -14.29 9.80 3.55
C LYS A 20 -13.62 10.77 2.59
N LEU A 21 -14.39 11.28 1.63
CA LEU A 21 -13.91 12.25 0.64
C LEU A 21 -13.33 13.53 1.29
N ASN A 22 -13.87 13.94 2.44
CA ASN A 22 -13.39 15.12 3.16
C ASN A 22 -11.95 14.96 3.68
N GLN A 23 -11.51 13.74 4.01
CA GLN A 23 -10.11 13.48 4.39
C GLN A 23 -9.18 13.72 3.19
N LEU A 24 -9.58 13.26 2.00
CA LEU A 24 -8.82 13.46 0.77
C LEU A 24 -8.73 14.95 0.39
N LYS A 25 -9.85 15.69 0.53
CA LYS A 25 -9.86 17.14 0.30
C LYS A 25 -8.91 17.86 1.24
N LYS A 26 -8.97 17.58 2.55
CA LYS A 26 -8.05 18.16 3.55
C LYS A 26 -6.59 17.86 3.22
N TRP A 27 -6.26 16.63 2.87
CA TRP A 27 -4.91 16.24 2.47
C TRP A 27 -4.44 17.01 1.23
N ALA A 28 -5.29 17.11 0.19
CA ALA A 28 -4.96 17.83 -1.04
C ALA A 28 -4.72 19.33 -0.79
N THR A 29 -5.49 19.97 0.10
CA THR A 29 -5.36 21.40 0.43
C THR A 29 -4.19 21.68 1.38
N ASN A 30 -3.93 20.80 2.34
CA ASN A 30 -2.87 20.94 3.35
C ASN A 30 -1.47 20.50 2.85
N SER A 31 -1.37 19.96 1.63
CA SER A 31 -0.09 19.61 0.98
C SER A 31 0.77 20.85 0.61
N LYS A 32 0.42 22.05 1.09
CA LYS A 32 1.31 23.21 1.19
C LYS A 32 2.31 23.03 2.33
N LEU A 33 3.22 22.07 2.18
CA LEU A 33 4.37 21.91 3.07
C LEU A 33 5.43 23.00 2.77
N PRO A 34 6.21 23.46 3.77
CA PRO A 34 7.15 24.58 3.65
C PRO A 34 8.37 24.32 2.74
N PHE A 35 8.41 23.17 2.08
CA PHE A 35 9.44 22.77 1.10
C PHE A 35 8.90 22.74 -0.35
N GLN A 36 7.86 23.53 -0.63
CA GLN A 36 7.27 23.74 -1.97
C GLN A 36 8.17 24.55 -2.94
N SER A 37 9.49 24.43 -2.83
CA SER A 37 10.41 25.13 -3.73
C SER A 37 10.57 24.47 -5.11
N LEU A 38 9.94 23.31 -5.37
CA LEU A 38 9.89 22.72 -6.72
C LEU A 38 8.51 22.12 -7.00
N ASN A 39 7.92 22.51 -8.14
CA ASN A 39 6.58 22.19 -8.67
C ASN A 39 6.33 20.70 -8.97
N LEU A 40 6.64 19.78 -8.06
CA LEU A 40 6.36 18.35 -8.22
C LEU A 40 5.37 17.91 -7.15
N ARG A 41 4.07 18.04 -7.47
CA ARG A 41 3.03 17.32 -6.71
C ARG A 41 3.35 15.83 -6.83
N GLU A 42 3.71 15.20 -5.71
CA GLU A 42 3.95 13.75 -5.68
C GLU A 42 2.69 13.04 -6.17
N ALA A 43 2.84 12.19 -7.19
CA ALA A 43 1.70 11.46 -7.76
C ALA A 43 1.31 10.30 -6.84
N TYR A 44 0.01 10.12 -6.67
CA TYR A 44 -0.56 9.04 -5.88
C TYR A 44 -1.52 8.19 -6.72
N VAL A 45 -1.54 6.90 -6.41
CA VAL A 45 -2.56 5.96 -6.88
C VAL A 45 -3.52 5.68 -5.74
N ILE A 46 -4.82 5.72 -6.05
CA ILE A 46 -5.89 5.25 -5.17
C ILE A 46 -6.29 3.83 -5.57
N SER A 47 -6.53 2.97 -4.59
CA SER A 47 -6.99 1.60 -4.82
C SER A 47 -7.99 1.20 -3.74
N ARG A 48 -8.92 0.30 -4.08
CA ARG A 48 -9.87 -0.23 -3.11
C ARG A 48 -9.11 -1.04 -2.06
N TYR A 49 -9.33 -0.75 -0.78
CA TYR A 49 -8.76 -1.54 0.31
C TYR A 49 -9.54 -2.85 0.45
N ILE A 50 -8.83 -3.95 0.73
CA ILE A 50 -9.45 -5.25 0.98
C ILE A 50 -9.80 -5.33 2.47
N GLU A 51 -11.08 -5.11 2.79
CA GLU A 51 -11.57 -4.99 4.17
C GLU A 51 -11.73 -6.35 4.88
N LYS A 52 -11.81 -7.44 4.13
CA LYS A 52 -11.91 -8.81 4.65
C LYS A 52 -10.75 -9.66 4.12
N PRO A 53 -9.50 -9.41 4.54
CA PRO A 53 -8.36 -10.20 4.11
C PRO A 53 -8.43 -11.60 4.72
N LEU A 54 -7.78 -12.57 4.07
CA LEU A 54 -7.48 -13.84 4.71
C LEU A 54 -6.53 -13.59 5.89
N LEU A 55 -6.84 -14.15 7.04
CA LEU A 55 -6.05 -14.03 8.27
C LEU A 55 -5.49 -15.39 8.67
N VAL A 56 -4.24 -15.40 9.13
CA VAL A 56 -3.62 -16.57 9.76
C VAL A 56 -3.19 -16.15 11.16
N GLY A 57 -3.69 -16.84 12.18
CA GLY A 57 -3.49 -16.43 13.58
C GLY A 57 -4.07 -15.05 13.91
N GLY A 58 -5.07 -14.58 13.14
CA GLY A 58 -5.65 -13.24 13.29
C GLY A 58 -4.79 -12.11 12.71
N LYS A 59 -3.68 -12.43 12.03
CA LYS A 59 -2.78 -11.44 11.42
C LYS A 59 -2.96 -11.42 9.91
N LYS A 60 -2.91 -10.20 9.36
CA LYS A 60 -2.90 -9.98 7.92
C LYS A 60 -1.50 -10.27 7.38
N PHE A 61 -1.44 -10.71 6.12
CA PHE A 61 -0.17 -10.97 5.45
C PHE A 61 -0.26 -10.71 3.95
N ASP A 62 0.90 -10.58 3.32
CA ASP A 62 1.05 -10.62 1.87
C ASP A 62 2.06 -11.68 1.45
N LEU A 63 2.00 -12.14 0.20
CA LEU A 63 2.92 -13.12 -0.35
C LEU A 63 3.98 -12.44 -1.21
N ARG A 64 5.25 -12.72 -0.92
CA ARG A 64 6.37 -12.43 -1.81
C ARG A 64 6.65 -13.66 -2.67
N LEU A 65 6.31 -13.54 -3.95
CA LEU A 65 6.60 -14.51 -4.98
C LEU A 65 7.73 -13.99 -5.87
N TYR A 66 8.58 -14.88 -6.36
CA TYR A 66 9.70 -14.54 -7.23
C TYR A 66 9.45 -15.03 -8.65
N VAL A 67 9.67 -14.14 -9.62
CA VAL A 67 9.47 -14.41 -11.05
C VAL A 67 10.72 -13.97 -11.81
N LEU A 68 11.26 -14.85 -12.66
CA LEU A 68 12.39 -14.60 -13.54
C LEU A 68 11.90 -14.49 -14.98
N VAL A 69 12.14 -13.35 -15.62
CA VAL A 69 11.85 -13.16 -17.05
C VAL A 69 13.17 -13.30 -17.82
N THR A 70 13.30 -14.36 -18.62
CA THR A 70 14.54 -14.66 -19.37
C THR A 70 14.49 -14.19 -20.81
N SER A 71 13.31 -13.97 -21.37
CA SER A 71 13.15 -13.39 -22.71
C SER A 71 11.81 -12.68 -22.82
N TYR A 72 11.76 -11.64 -23.66
CA TYR A 72 10.54 -10.90 -23.98
C TYR A 72 9.96 -11.27 -25.34
N ARG A 73 10.79 -11.81 -26.25
CA ARG A 73 10.40 -12.25 -27.60
C ARG A 73 11.21 -13.48 -28.03
N PRO A 74 10.68 -14.71 -27.89
CA PRO A 74 9.39 -15.03 -27.28
C PRO A 74 9.40 -14.76 -25.77
N LEU A 75 8.25 -14.42 -25.18
CA LEU A 75 8.14 -14.23 -23.73
C LEU A 75 8.43 -15.55 -23.00
N LYS A 76 9.45 -15.56 -22.14
CA LYS A 76 9.81 -16.68 -21.27
C LYS A 76 9.87 -16.21 -19.84
N VAL A 77 9.00 -16.75 -19.00
CA VAL A 77 8.80 -16.37 -17.60
C VAL A 77 8.80 -17.62 -16.75
N TRP A 78 9.55 -17.59 -15.65
CA TRP A 78 9.69 -18.69 -14.70
C TRP A 78 9.26 -18.21 -13.33
N MET A 79 8.44 -19.00 -12.63
CA MET A 79 8.07 -18.73 -11.25
C MET A 79 8.88 -19.63 -10.33
N ASN A 80 9.49 -19.05 -9.31
CA ASN A 80 10.17 -19.84 -8.28
C ASN A 80 9.12 -20.62 -7.47
N SER A 81 9.40 -21.89 -7.15
CA SER A 81 8.57 -22.69 -6.25
C SER A 81 8.65 -22.19 -4.81
N GLY A 82 9.74 -21.51 -4.45
CA GLY A 82 9.91 -20.84 -3.17
C GLY A 82 9.35 -19.41 -3.14
N GLY A 83 8.83 -19.02 -1.98
CA GLY A 83 8.38 -17.68 -1.64
C GLY A 83 8.17 -17.58 -0.12
N PHE A 84 7.68 -16.45 0.36
CA PHE A 84 7.33 -16.32 1.77
C PHE A 84 6.17 -15.37 2.01
N ALA A 85 5.47 -15.58 3.11
CA ALA A 85 4.45 -14.68 3.62
C ALA A 85 5.10 -13.63 4.53
N ARG A 86 4.74 -12.36 4.35
CA ARG A 86 5.10 -11.26 5.24
C ARG A 86 3.91 -10.91 6.10
N PHE A 87 4.02 -11.14 7.40
CA PHE A 87 2.96 -10.90 8.36
C PHE A 87 3.05 -9.50 8.95
N CYS A 88 1.90 -8.88 9.20
CA CYS A 88 1.83 -7.73 10.10
C CYS A 88 2.26 -8.17 11.51
N THR A 89 2.81 -7.24 12.29
CA THR A 89 3.18 -7.51 13.68
C THR A 89 1.92 -7.62 14.55
N GLU A 90 0.94 -6.77 14.28
CA GLU A 90 -0.32 -6.66 15.01
C GLU A 90 -1.43 -7.56 14.44
N LYS A 91 -2.46 -7.83 15.26
CA LYS A 91 -3.68 -8.49 14.80
C LYS A 91 -4.48 -7.53 13.92
N TYR A 92 -5.14 -8.07 12.91
CA TYR A 92 -5.99 -7.28 12.04
C TYR A 92 -7.26 -6.86 12.76
N THR A 93 -7.56 -5.56 12.73
CA THR A 93 -8.86 -5.01 13.12
C THR A 93 -9.47 -4.22 11.96
N PRO A 94 -10.78 -4.36 11.71
CA PRO A 94 -11.49 -3.53 10.75
C PRO A 94 -11.91 -2.17 11.35
N ASP A 95 -11.59 -1.88 12.61
CA ASP A 95 -12.05 -0.68 13.29
C ASP A 95 -11.47 0.59 12.65
N ILE A 96 -12.39 1.51 12.35
CA ILE A 96 -12.11 2.82 11.75
C ILE A 96 -11.29 3.70 12.71
N ALA A 97 -11.42 3.48 14.02
CA ALA A 97 -10.67 4.23 15.02
C ALA A 97 -9.16 3.95 14.97
N GLU A 98 -8.74 2.79 14.47
CA GLU A 98 -7.33 2.42 14.35
C GLU A 98 -6.74 2.69 12.95
N LEU A 99 -7.47 3.38 12.05
CA LEU A 99 -6.99 3.67 10.68
C LEU A 99 -5.69 4.48 10.61
N ASP A 100 -5.37 5.23 11.66
CA ASP A 100 -4.11 5.98 11.77
C ASP A 100 -2.94 5.10 12.23
N ASN A 101 -3.20 3.86 12.64
CA ASN A 101 -2.16 2.89 12.97
C ASN A 101 -1.52 2.36 11.68
N MET A 102 -0.33 2.89 11.36
CA MET A 102 0.43 2.51 10.17
C MET A 102 0.93 1.04 10.16
N MET A 103 0.68 0.27 11.23
CA MET A 103 1.11 -1.11 11.39
C MET A 103 0.04 -2.17 10.98
N ILE A 104 -1.13 -1.73 10.47
CA ILE A 104 -2.26 -2.58 10.04
C ILE A 104 -2.11 -3.08 8.59
#